data_AF-A0A9W8NNT7-F1
#
_entry.id   AF-A0A9W8NNT7-F1
#
_cell.length_a   1.000
_cell.length_b   1.000
_cell.length_c   1.000
_cell.angle_alpha   90.00
_cell.angle_beta   90.00
_cell.angle_gamma   90.00
#
_symmetry.space_group_name_H-M   'P 1'
#
loop_
_entity.id
_entity.type
_entity.pdbx_description
1 polymer ?
#
loop_
_entity_poly.entity_id
_entity_poly.type
_entity_poly.pdbx_seq_one_letter_code
_entity_poly.pdbx_strand_id
1 'polypeptide(L)'
;MANSPHPTSTQIRDIFQHLQDGDAATFYAKYVADDVHWTVMGTHALSGVYENKKDFLSLSASRIAAVLDGPMKLNIVKVIGGGDEEWAVVEMVADARLKNGKLADILARK
;
A
#
# COMPACT_ATOMS: atom_id res chain seq x y z
N MET A 1 -19.43 21.13 12.93
CA MET A 1 -19.06 19.74 12.59
C MET A 1 -17.95 19.36 13.55
N ALA A 2 -18.12 18.29 14.33
CA ALA A 2 -17.09 17.88 15.29
C ALA A 2 -15.82 17.48 14.51
N ASN A 3 -14.67 18.01 14.94
CA ASN A 3 -13.38 17.64 14.36
C ASN A 3 -13.09 16.22 14.86
N SER A 4 -13.26 15.23 13.98
CA SER A 4 -12.99 13.85 14.34
C SER A 4 -11.48 13.64 14.51
N PRO A 5 -11.00 12.87 15.51
CA PRO A 5 -9.57 12.73 15.78
C PRO A 5 -8.84 11.93 14.69
N HIS A 6 -9.57 11.18 13.84
CA HIS A 6 -9.00 10.40 12.75
C HIS A 6 -9.30 11.00 11.37
N PRO A 7 -8.43 10.77 10.37
CA PRO A 7 -8.68 11.21 9.01
C PRO A 7 -9.99 10.66 8.46
N THR A 8 -10.77 11.51 7.79
CA THR A 8 -11.98 11.11 7.06
C THR A 8 -11.65 10.20 5.87
N SER A 9 -12.62 9.43 5.37
CA SER A 9 -12.44 8.59 4.19
C SER A 9 -11.93 9.35 2.95
N THR A 10 -12.31 10.62 2.79
CA THR A 10 -11.77 11.50 1.75
C THR A 10 -10.29 11.81 1.97
N GLN A 11 -9.89 12.20 3.18
CA GLN A 11 -8.49 12.45 3.51
C GLN A 11 -7.64 11.18 3.36
N ILE A 12 -8.18 10.02 3.74
CA ILE A 12 -7.50 8.73 3.54
C ILE A 12 -7.33 8.44 2.05
N ARG A 13 -8.36 8.68 1.22
CA ARG A 13 -8.21 8.56 -0.24
C ARG A 13 -7.09 9.46 -0.76
N ASP A 14 -7.04 10.72 -0.32
CA ASP A 14 -5.99 11.67 -0.74
C ASP A 14 -4.58 11.20 -0.33
N ILE A 15 -4.44 10.61 0.86
CA ILE A 15 -3.19 10.00 1.31
C ILE A 15 -2.75 8.88 0.35
N PHE A 16 -3.67 7.97 0.01
CA PHE A 16 -3.37 6.84 -0.87
C PHE A 16 -3.25 7.24 -2.35
N GLN A 17 -3.71 8.44 -2.74
CA GLN A 17 -3.55 8.98 -4.08
C GLN A 17 -2.07 9.11 -4.45
N HIS A 18 -1.19 9.41 -3.48
CA HIS A 18 0.25 9.39 -3.68
C HIS A 18 0.77 8.04 -4.22
N LEU A 19 0.24 6.91 -3.74
CA LEU A 19 0.62 5.59 -4.24
C LEU A 19 0.10 5.34 -5.66
N GLN A 20 -1.12 5.79 -5.97
CA GLN A 20 -1.70 5.69 -7.31
C GLN A 20 -0.96 6.55 -8.35
N ASP A 21 -0.49 7.73 -7.95
CA ASP A 21 0.24 8.67 -8.81
C ASP A 21 1.74 8.34 -8.93
N GLY A 22 2.21 7.29 -8.25
CA GLY A 22 3.61 6.85 -8.27
C GLY A 22 4.53 7.63 -7.32
N ASP A 23 3.99 8.52 -6.49
CA ASP A 23 4.70 9.28 -5.46
C ASP A 23 4.72 8.54 -4.11
N ALA A 24 5.24 7.31 -4.12
CA ALA A 24 5.34 6.51 -2.90
C ALA A 24 6.25 7.17 -1.83
N ALA A 25 7.20 8.00 -2.25
CA ALA A 25 8.09 8.71 -1.33
C ALA A 25 7.31 9.63 -0.37
N THR A 26 6.38 10.42 -0.89
CA THR A 26 5.54 11.28 -0.04
C THR A 26 4.62 10.47 0.89
N PHE A 27 4.05 9.37 0.39
CA PHE A 27 3.22 8.48 1.21
C PHE A 27 3.96 8.00 2.47
N TYR A 28 5.14 7.40 2.31
CA TYR A 28 5.90 6.85 3.43
C TYR A 28 6.53 7.93 4.32
N ALA A 29 6.94 9.06 3.75
CA ALA A 29 7.58 10.13 4.52
C ALA A 29 6.59 10.89 5.42
N LYS A 30 5.36 11.14 4.93
CA LYS A 30 4.39 12.01 5.63
C LYS A 30 3.31 11.29 6.40
N TYR A 31 2.89 10.11 5.95
CA TYR A 31 1.64 9.49 6.43
C TYR A 31 1.84 8.15 7.11
N VAL A 32 3.08 7.65 7.18
CA VAL A 32 3.40 6.37 7.82
C VAL A 32 4.36 6.62 8.98
N ALA A 33 3.97 6.18 10.18
CA ALA A 33 4.80 6.25 11.38
C ALA A 33 6.07 5.41 11.23
N ASP A 34 7.16 5.81 11.89
CA ASP A 34 8.43 5.08 11.82
C ASP A 34 8.33 3.68 12.47
N ASP A 35 7.52 3.54 13.51
CA ASP A 35 7.23 2.33 14.28
C ASP A 35 6.00 1.57 13.79
N VAL A 36 5.63 1.73 12.51
CA VAL A 36 4.51 0.98 11.93
C VAL A 36 4.76 -0.54 12.00
N HIS A 37 3.77 -1.26 12.50
CA HIS A 37 3.73 -2.72 12.45
C HIS A 37 2.89 -3.18 11.26
N TRP A 38 3.51 -3.83 10.27
CA TRP A 38 2.84 -4.32 9.07
C TRP A 38 2.93 -5.83 8.89
N THR A 39 1.79 -6.43 8.58
CA THR A 39 1.71 -7.82 8.13
C THR A 39 1.42 -7.86 6.64
N VAL A 40 2.37 -8.34 5.84
CA VAL A 40 2.14 -8.67 4.43
C VAL A 40 1.76 -10.13 4.35
N MET A 41 0.52 -10.39 3.98
CA MET A 41 -0.03 -11.75 3.93
C MET A 41 0.46 -12.55 2.71
N GLY A 42 0.38 -13.88 2.78
CA GLY A 42 0.67 -14.79 1.68
C GLY A 42 1.90 -15.68 1.93
N THR A 43 2.34 -16.37 0.88
CA THR A 43 3.50 -17.28 0.89
C THR A 43 4.49 -16.92 -0.21
N HIS A 44 4.82 -15.63 -0.32
CA HIS A 44 5.74 -15.10 -1.33
C HIS A 44 6.86 -14.29 -0.66
N ALA A 45 7.87 -13.89 -1.42
CA ALA A 45 9.09 -13.28 -0.87
C ALA A 45 8.86 -11.99 -0.05
N LEU A 46 7.73 -11.28 -0.24
CA LEU A 46 7.38 -10.09 0.52
C LEU A 46 6.55 -10.39 1.78
N SER A 47 6.01 -11.60 1.91
CA SER A 47 5.17 -11.98 3.04
C SER A 47 5.96 -11.99 4.35
N GLY A 48 5.32 -11.62 5.44
CA GLY A 48 5.93 -11.56 6.76
C GLY A 48 5.43 -10.37 7.58
N VAL A 49 6.01 -10.24 8.76
CA VAL A 49 5.77 -9.13 9.69
C VAL A 49 6.96 -8.19 9.66
N TYR A 50 6.68 -6.89 9.62
CA TYR A 50 7.66 -5.81 9.64
C TYR A 50 7.33 -4.92 10.84
N GLU A 51 8.30 -4.74 11.73
CA GLU A 51 8.14 -4.02 13.00
C GLU A 51 8.37 -2.50 12.88
N ASN A 52 8.86 -2.04 11.72
CA ASN A 52 9.10 -0.63 11.46
C ASN A 52 9.15 -0.31 9.96
N LYS A 53 8.99 0.97 9.65
CA LYS A 53 8.96 1.49 8.27
C LYS A 53 10.26 1.25 7.51
N LYS A 54 11.41 1.38 8.19
CA LYS A 54 12.73 1.21 7.58
C LYS A 54 12.97 -0.22 7.08
N ASP A 55 12.63 -1.19 7.91
CA ASP A 55 12.78 -2.61 7.57
C ASP A 55 11.85 -2.98 6.43
N PHE A 56 10.60 -2.49 6.45
CA PHE A 56 9.69 -2.67 5.33
C PHE A 56 10.25 -2.10 4.03
N LEU A 57 10.70 -0.85 4.00
CA LEU A 57 11.19 -0.20 2.77
C LEU A 57 12.47 -0.84 2.22
N SER A 58 13.43 -1.15 3.08
CA SER A 58 14.71 -1.75 2.67
C SER A 58 14.53 -3.15 2.07
N LEU A 59 13.64 -3.96 2.66
CA LEU A 59 13.37 -5.32 2.21
C LEU A 59 12.43 -5.35 1.01
N SER A 60 11.38 -4.52 1.00
CA SER A 60 10.39 -4.52 -0.09
C SER A 60 10.97 -3.99 -1.40
N ALA A 61 11.75 -2.91 -1.38
CA ALA A 61 12.31 -2.30 -2.59
C ALA A 61 13.20 -3.28 -3.38
N SER A 62 14.11 -3.97 -2.70
CA SER A 62 15.01 -4.94 -3.34
C SER A 62 14.25 -6.14 -3.93
N ARG A 63 13.24 -6.64 -3.21
CA ARG A 63 12.41 -7.78 -3.62
C ARG A 63 11.48 -7.43 -4.79
N ILE A 64 10.84 -6.26 -4.76
CA ILE A 64 9.98 -5.75 -5.84
C ILE A 64 10.80 -5.53 -7.12
N ALA A 65 11.95 -4.86 -7.00
CA ALA A 65 12.83 -4.60 -8.14
C ALA A 65 13.39 -5.89 -8.78
N ALA A 66 13.54 -6.96 -8.00
CA ALA A 66 13.97 -8.26 -8.52
C ALA A 66 12.92 -8.92 -9.42
N VAL A 67 11.63 -8.71 -9.16
CA VAL A 67 10.53 -9.46 -9.81
C VAL A 67 9.74 -8.68 -10.86
N LEU A 68 9.64 -7.36 -10.74
CA LEU A 68 8.83 -6.54 -11.65
C LEU A 68 9.58 -6.14 -12.93
N ASP A 69 8.89 -6.22 -14.06
CA ASP A 69 9.31 -5.72 -15.37
C ASP A 69 8.64 -4.37 -15.65
N GLY A 70 9.18 -3.32 -15.03
CA GLY A 70 8.65 -1.95 -15.09
C GLY A 70 7.86 -1.54 -13.85
N PRO A 71 7.21 -0.37 -13.89
CA PRO A 71 6.47 0.17 -12.75
C PRO A 71 5.19 -0.64 -12.49
N MET A 72 4.84 -0.81 -11.21
CA MET A 72 3.52 -1.25 -10.78
C MET A 72 2.58 -0.04 -10.70
N LYS A 73 1.39 -0.17 -11.26
CA LYS A 73 0.34 0.84 -11.13
C LYS A 73 -0.68 0.39 -10.10
N LEU A 74 -0.98 1.26 -9.14
CA LEU A 74 -2.01 1.02 -8.13
C LEU A 74 -3.23 1.89 -8.45
N ASN A 75 -4.43 1.33 -8.30
CA ASN A 75 -5.67 2.08 -8.45
C ASN A 75 -6.54 1.88 -7.19
N ILE A 76 -7.00 2.98 -6.60
CA ILE A 76 -7.90 2.94 -5.43
C ILE A 76 -9.30 2.53 -5.89
N VAL A 77 -9.81 1.43 -5.34
CA VAL A 77 -11.18 0.96 -5.60
C VAL A 77 -12.13 1.56 -4.57
N LYS A 78 -11.81 1.40 -3.28
CA LYS A 78 -12.70 1.77 -2.19
C LYS A 78 -11.92 2.12 -0.92
N VAL A 79 -12.48 3.04 -0.14
CA VAL A 79 -12.07 3.35 1.23
C VAL A 79 -13.27 3.13 2.13
N ILE A 80 -13.08 2.41 3.23
CA ILE A 80 -14.09 2.12 4.26
C ILE A 80 -13.49 2.55 5.61
N GLY A 81 -14.29 3.14 6.49
CA GLY A 81 -13.86 3.64 7.80
C GLY A 81 -13.28 5.06 7.75
N GLY A 82 -12.56 5.43 8.81
CA GLY A 82 -12.06 6.78 9.06
C GLY A 82 -13.10 7.75 9.64
N GLY A 83 -12.65 8.95 9.98
CA GLY A 83 -13.43 9.92 10.74
C GLY A 83 -13.63 9.43 12.16
N ASP A 84 -14.85 9.02 12.50
CA ASP A 84 -15.20 8.58 13.86
C ASP A 84 -14.63 7.18 14.17
N GLU A 85 -14.21 6.44 13.15
CA GLU A 85 -13.53 5.16 13.31
C GLU A 85 -12.01 5.32 13.29
N GLU A 86 -11.34 4.71 14.27
CA GLU A 86 -9.87 4.71 14.40
C GLU A 86 -9.15 3.89 13.32
N TRP A 87 -9.91 3.13 12.54
CA TRP A 87 -9.42 2.23 11.50
C TRP A 87 -9.98 2.60 10.13
N ALA A 88 -9.28 2.14 9.10
CA ALA A 88 -9.79 2.18 7.74
C ALA A 88 -9.26 1.00 6.92
N VAL A 89 -10.02 0.62 5.90
CA VAL A 89 -9.62 -0.35 4.89
C VAL A 89 -9.57 0.34 3.54
N VAL A 90 -8.43 0.20 2.85
CA VAL A 90 -8.25 0.70 1.48
C VAL A 90 -8.10 -0.48 0.55
N GLU A 91 -9.06 -0.65 -0.34
CA GLU A 91 -9.01 -1.63 -1.42
C GLU A 91 -8.30 -1.01 -2.63
N MET A 92 -7.25 -1.69 -3.11
CA MET A 92 -6.51 -1.27 -4.30
C MET A 92 -6.35 -2.44 -5.27
N VAL A 93 -6.35 -2.12 -6.57
CA VAL A 93 -5.97 -3.05 -7.64
C VAL A 93 -4.56 -2.69 -8.10
N ALA A 94 -3.69 -3.70 -8.19
CA ALA A 94 -2.32 -3.55 -8.69
C ALA A 94 -2.20 -4.15 -10.09
N ASP A 95 -1.78 -3.32 -11.05
CA ASP A 95 -1.38 -3.75 -12.40
C ASP A 95 0.14 -3.79 -12.46
N ALA A 96 0.71 -4.99 -12.59
CA ALA A 96 2.16 -5.16 -12.69
C ALA A 96 2.54 -6.29 -13.63
N ARG A 97 3.69 -6.13 -14.29
CA ARG A 97 4.30 -7.15 -15.15
C ARG A 97 5.45 -7.79 -14.42
N LEU A 98 5.57 -9.12 -14.46
CA LEU A 98 6.74 -9.81 -13.90
C LEU A 98 7.78 -10.08 -14.98
N LYS A 99 9.06 -10.05 -14.60
CA LYS A 99 10.20 -10.33 -15.50
C LYS A 99 10.18 -11.72 -16.12
N ASN A 100 9.50 -12.68 -15.49
CA ASN A 100 9.35 -14.04 -16.03
C ASN A 100 8.20 -14.19 -17.03
N GLY A 101 7.60 -13.07 -17.48
CA GLY A 101 6.51 -13.07 -18.46
C GLY A 101 5.14 -13.47 -17.91
N LYS A 102 5.02 -13.77 -16.61
CA LYS A 102 3.72 -13.98 -15.95
C LYS A 102 3.13 -12.65 -15.49
N LEU A 103 1.82 -12.46 -15.63
CA LEU A 103 1.14 -11.34 -15.00
C LEU A 103 1.07 -11.59 -13.49
N ALA A 104 1.36 -10.57 -12.68
CA ALA A 104 1.05 -10.60 -11.25
C ALA A 104 -0.44 -10.27 -11.11
N ASP A 105 -1.31 -11.21 -11.44
CA ASP A 105 -2.74 -11.03 -11.20
C ASP A 105 -3.00 -11.28 -9.70
N ILE A 106 -2.93 -10.21 -8.91
CA ILE A 106 -3.18 -10.26 -7.45
C ILE A 106 -4.68 -10.24 -7.16
N LEU A 107 -5.55 -10.06 -8.16
CA LEU A 107 -6.98 -10.12 -7.97
C LEU A 107 -7.59 -10.92 -9.12
N ALA A 108 -7.64 -12.24 -8.93
CA ALA A 108 -8.48 -13.12 -9.72
C ALA A 108 -9.93 -12.60 -9.68
N ARG A 109 -10.29 -11.79 -10.69
CA ARG A 109 -11.68 -11.44 -10.96
C ARG A 109 -12.38 -12.72 -11.40
N LYS A 110 -13.21 -13.27 -10.53
CA LYS A 110 -14.34 -14.10 -10.95
C LYS A 110 -15.54 -13.19 -11.24
#